data_AF-A0A4Q3CDB3-F1
#
_entry.id   AF-A0A4Q3CDB3-F1
#
_cell.length_a   1.000
_cell.length_b   1.000
_cell.length_c   1.000
_cell.angle_alpha   90.00
_cell.angle_beta   90.00
_cell.angle_gamma   90.00
#
_symmetry.space_group_name_H-M   'P 1'
#
loop_
_entity.id
_entity.type
_entity.pdbx_description
1 polymer ?
#
loop_
_entity_poly.entity_id
_entity_poly.type
_entity_poly.pdbx_seq_one_letter_code
_entity_poly.pdbx_strand_id
1 'polypeptide(L)'
;MRNLLTICFVLIVAGLFACRKQDTEFKNFLGDKEVVYPGVVNNPHSRPGNLRTALVWNPSSDPSITKYVVYWNNKTDSVVVQSAKHNPADSITAVIPGLSEYIYSFTVFS
;
A
#
# COMPACT_ATOMS: atom_id res chain seq x y z
N MET A 1 -57.41 14.18 13.56
CA MET A 1 -56.50 14.75 12.53
C MET A 1 -55.27 15.43 13.13
N ARG A 2 -55.42 16.32 14.13
CA ARG A 2 -54.28 16.98 14.81
C ARG A 2 -53.22 16.02 15.38
N ASN A 3 -53.65 14.93 16.05
CA ASN A 3 -52.74 13.96 16.65
C ASN A 3 -51.97 13.13 15.60
N LEU A 4 -52.57 12.86 14.43
CA LEU A 4 -51.96 12.11 13.34
C LEU A 4 -50.83 12.91 12.68
N LEU A 5 -51.03 14.22 12.49
CA LEU A 5 -50.02 15.15 11.98
C LEU A 5 -48.81 15.25 12.91
N THR A 6 -49.03 15.31 14.23
CA THR A 6 -47.92 15.28 15.21
C THR A 6 -47.15 13.95 15.18
N ILE A 7 -47.83 12.81 15.01
CA ILE A 7 -47.16 11.50 14.92
C ILE A 7 -46.30 11.41 13.65
N CYS A 8 -46.83 11.85 12.50
CA CYS A 8 -46.06 11.92 11.25
C CYS A 8 -44.85 12.86 11.38
N PHE A 9 -45.02 14.03 12.02
CA PHE A 9 -43.93 14.97 12.24
C PHE A 9 -42.81 14.37 13.10
N VAL A 10 -43.16 13.67 14.19
CA VAL A 10 -42.19 12.98 15.06
C VAL A 10 -41.44 11.87 14.31
N LEU A 11 -42.14 11.09 13.48
CA LEU A 11 -41.51 10.04 12.66
C LEU A 11 -40.53 10.60 11.62
N ILE A 12 -40.87 11.72 10.99
CA ILE A 12 -39.98 12.38 10.02
C ILE A 12 -38.72 12.91 10.71
N VAL A 13 -38.86 13.53 11.88
CA VAL A 13 -37.71 14.04 12.66
C VAL A 13 -36.82 12.88 13.12
N ALA A 14 -37.39 11.76 13.59
CA ALA A 14 -36.63 10.58 14.01
C ALA A 14 -35.83 9.95 12.85
N GLY A 15 -36.39 9.92 11.63
CA GLY A 15 -35.71 9.43 10.45
C GLY A 15 -34.46 10.23 10.06
N LEU A 16 -34.45 11.54 10.32
CA LEU A 16 -33.30 12.41 10.05
C LEU A 16 -32.11 12.12 11.00
N PHE A 17 -32.36 11.65 12.22
CA PHE A 17 -31.31 11.33 13.20
C PHE A 17 -30.77 9.89 13.06
N ALA A 18 -31.47 9.02 12.32
CA ALA A 18 -31.10 7.63 12.12
C ALA A 18 -30.00 7.44 11.06
N CYS A 19 -29.84 8.37 10.12
CA CYS A 19 -28.78 8.30 9.12
C CYS A 19 -27.45 8.76 9.71
N ARG A 20 -26.66 7.83 10.26
CA ARG A 20 -25.29 8.07 10.71
C ARG A 20 -24.35 7.09 10.01
N LYS A 21 -23.27 7.61 9.44
CA LYS A 21 -22.21 6.80 8.82
C LYS A 21 -21.34 6.22 9.93
N GLN A 22 -21.48 4.93 10.22
CA GLN A 22 -20.68 4.21 11.24
C GLN A 22 -19.57 3.35 10.60
N ASP A 23 -19.14 3.69 9.39
CA ASP A 23 -18.15 2.95 8.60
C ASP A 23 -16.72 2.99 9.17
N THR A 24 -16.49 3.70 10.28
CA THR A 24 -15.16 3.86 10.90
C THR A 24 -15.10 3.56 12.40
N GLU A 25 -16.23 3.37 13.08
CA GLU A 25 -16.25 3.12 14.53
C GLU A 25 -15.51 1.83 14.90
N PHE A 26 -15.47 0.85 14.00
CA PHE A 26 -14.75 -0.40 14.23
C PHE A 26 -13.24 -0.19 14.44
N LYS A 27 -12.67 0.89 13.87
CA LYS A 27 -11.24 1.20 13.97
C LYS A 27 -10.82 1.50 15.40
N ASN A 28 -11.74 2.03 16.22
CA ASN A 28 -11.48 2.30 17.64
C ASN A 28 -11.22 1.00 18.43
N PHE A 29 -11.71 -0.15 17.98
CA PHE A 29 -11.43 -1.45 18.61
C PHE A 29 -10.05 -2.01 18.22
N LEU A 30 -9.41 -1.49 17.18
CA LEU A 30 -8.09 -1.95 16.72
C LEU A 30 -6.94 -1.29 17.50
N GLY A 31 -7.21 -0.21 18.23
CA GLY A 31 -6.25 0.46 19.12
C GLY A 31 -4.96 0.90 18.41
N ASP A 32 -5.07 1.43 17.20
CA ASP A 32 -3.97 1.87 16.33
C ASP A 32 -2.95 0.78 15.95
N LYS A 33 -3.30 -0.50 16.15
CA LYS A 33 -2.45 -1.66 15.79
C LYS A 33 -2.74 -2.22 14.40
N GLU A 34 -3.45 -1.47 13.57
CA GLU A 34 -3.80 -1.90 12.22
C GLU A 34 -2.51 -2.01 11.38
N VAL A 35 -2.18 -3.22 10.98
CA VAL A 35 -1.05 -3.47 10.07
C VAL A 35 -1.58 -3.39 8.65
N VAL A 36 -1.11 -2.41 7.89
CA VAL A 36 -1.34 -2.36 6.45
C VAL A 36 -0.44 -3.41 5.81
N TYR A 37 -1.02 -4.28 4.98
CA TYR A 37 -0.29 -5.28 4.21
C TYR A 37 -0.29 -4.84 2.75
N PRO A 38 0.73 -4.09 2.30
CA PRO A 38 0.75 -3.58 0.94
C PRO A 38 0.91 -4.74 -0.04
N GLY A 39 0.40 -4.54 -1.24
CA GLY A 39 0.56 -5.50 -2.32
C GLY A 39 2.03 -5.82 -2.63
N VAL A 40 2.31 -7.09 -2.90
CA VAL A 40 3.64 -7.54 -3.34
C VAL A 40 3.91 -7.17 -4.80
N VAL A 41 5.19 -7.06 -5.16
CA VAL A 41 5.63 -6.83 -6.55
C VAL A 41 5.45 -8.09 -7.41
N ASN A 42 5.31 -7.90 -8.72
CA ASN A 42 5.15 -9.00 -9.68
C ASN A 42 6.40 -9.16 -10.56
N ASN A 43 6.67 -10.40 -10.99
CA ASN A 43 7.73 -10.77 -11.93
C ASN A 43 9.13 -10.14 -11.68
N PRO A 44 9.66 -10.18 -10.45
CA PRO A 44 10.97 -9.62 -10.16
C PRO A 44 12.06 -10.41 -10.91
N HIS A 45 12.99 -9.70 -11.54
CA HIS A 45 14.15 -10.27 -12.20
C HIS A 45 15.34 -9.32 -12.16
N SER A 46 16.55 -9.89 -12.26
CA SER A 46 17.81 -9.14 -12.25
C SER A 46 18.49 -9.14 -13.61
N ARG A 47 19.17 -8.04 -13.93
CA ARG A 47 20.05 -7.89 -15.09
C ARG A 47 21.44 -7.49 -14.60
N PRO A 48 22.41 -8.41 -14.56
CA PRO A 48 23.75 -8.12 -14.05
C PRO A 48 24.51 -7.18 -14.99
N GLY A 49 25.43 -6.40 -14.44
CA GLY A 49 26.37 -5.56 -15.18
C GLY A 49 27.71 -5.44 -14.44
N ASN A 50 28.66 -4.70 -15.01
CA ASN A 50 29.97 -4.52 -14.39
C ASN A 50 29.85 -3.78 -13.05
N LEU A 51 30.14 -4.47 -11.93
CA LEU A 51 30.06 -3.98 -10.56
C LEU A 51 28.70 -3.34 -10.20
N ARG A 52 27.62 -3.83 -10.81
CA ARG A 52 26.26 -3.34 -10.60
C ARG A 52 25.21 -4.37 -11.00
N THR A 53 23.98 -4.18 -10.55
CA THR A 53 22.84 -4.93 -11.06
C THR A 53 21.64 -4.02 -11.25
N ALA A 54 20.84 -4.27 -12.28
CA ALA A 54 19.53 -3.67 -12.43
C ALA A 54 18.47 -4.67 -12.00
N LEU A 55 17.68 -4.31 -11.00
CA LEU A 55 16.51 -5.06 -10.55
C LEU A 55 15.29 -4.47 -11.22
N VAL A 56 14.47 -5.33 -11.82
CA VAL A 56 13.27 -4.94 -12.56
C VAL A 56 12.10 -5.73 -12.02
N TRP A 57 10.98 -5.05 -11.79
CA TRP A 57 9.73 -5.65 -11.35
C TRP A 57 8.54 -4.89 -11.91
N ASN A 58 7.38 -5.54 -11.91
CA ASN A 58 6.10 -4.91 -12.16
C ASN A 58 5.50 -4.44 -10.82
N PRO A 59 4.98 -3.21 -10.72
CA PRO A 59 4.40 -2.72 -9.47
C PRO A 59 3.10 -3.46 -9.15
N SER A 60 2.71 -3.40 -7.87
CA SER A 60 1.38 -3.86 -7.46
C SER A 60 0.30 -2.88 -7.90
N SER A 61 -0.94 -3.36 -8.03
CA SER A 61 -2.11 -2.50 -8.27
C SER A 61 -2.55 -1.71 -7.04
N ASP A 62 -1.93 -1.95 -5.89
CA ASP A 62 -2.23 -1.31 -4.62
C ASP A 62 -1.75 0.16 -4.62
N PRO A 63 -2.68 1.14 -4.56
CA PRO A 63 -2.34 2.57 -4.56
C PRO A 63 -1.75 3.05 -3.22
N SER A 64 -1.80 2.25 -2.15
CA SER A 64 -1.24 2.62 -0.85
C SER A 64 0.29 2.59 -0.81
N ILE A 65 0.93 1.92 -1.78
CA ILE A 65 2.39 1.79 -1.86
C ILE A 65 3.03 3.10 -2.30
N THR A 66 3.71 3.80 -1.39
CA THR A 66 4.36 5.08 -1.71
C THR A 66 5.81 4.94 -2.17
N LYS A 67 6.49 3.85 -1.78
CA LYS A 67 7.88 3.58 -2.10
C LYS A 67 8.18 2.09 -1.99
N TYR A 68 9.19 1.64 -2.71
CA TYR A 68 9.81 0.34 -2.52
C TYR A 68 11.16 0.52 -1.84
N VAL A 69 11.49 -0.37 -0.90
CA VAL A 69 12.83 -0.44 -0.31
C VAL A 69 13.45 -1.76 -0.73
N VAL A 70 14.56 -1.68 -1.46
CA VAL A 70 15.34 -2.84 -1.82
C VAL A 70 16.43 -3.02 -0.78
N TYR A 71 16.46 -4.17 -0.12
CA TYR A 71 17.49 -4.54 0.84
C TYR A 71 18.44 -5.59 0.27
N TRP A 72 19.71 -5.51 0.68
CA TRP A 72 20.70 -6.58 0.52
C TRP A 72 21.63 -6.63 1.72
N ASN A 73 22.60 -7.54 1.70
CA ASN A 73 23.58 -7.72 2.79
C ASN A 73 22.90 -7.89 4.16
N ASN A 74 21.96 -8.84 4.27
CA ASN A 74 21.19 -9.05 5.50
C ASN A 74 20.43 -7.80 6.00
N LYS A 75 19.95 -6.97 5.06
CA LYS A 75 19.23 -5.70 5.31
C LYS A 75 20.07 -4.60 5.95
N THR A 76 21.39 -4.73 5.99
CA THR A 76 22.26 -3.61 6.41
C THR A 76 22.34 -2.54 5.35
N ASP A 77 22.23 -2.92 4.07
CA ASP A 77 22.25 -2.02 2.95
C ASP A 77 20.87 -1.94 2.28
N SER A 78 20.54 -0.75 1.78
CA SER A 78 19.28 -0.53 1.09
C SER A 78 19.31 0.60 0.07
N VAL A 79 18.34 0.58 -0.83
CA VAL A 79 18.00 1.71 -1.69
C VAL A 79 16.49 1.91 -1.72
N VAL A 80 16.06 3.16 -1.72
CA VAL A 80 14.65 3.54 -1.79
C VAL A 80 14.30 3.94 -3.21
N VAL A 81 13.18 3.42 -3.72
CA VAL A 81 12.63 3.72 -5.03
C VAL A 81 11.22 4.26 -4.84
N GLN A 82 10.96 5.49 -5.27
CA GLN A 82 9.63 6.07 -5.13
C GLN A 82 8.62 5.36 -6.05
N SER A 83 7.43 5.06 -5.53
CA SER A 83 6.37 4.42 -6.30
C SER A 83 5.51 5.51 -6.96
N ALA A 84 5.74 5.75 -8.25
CA ALA A 84 4.93 6.66 -9.06
C ALA A 84 3.87 5.95 -9.91
N LYS A 85 3.94 4.61 -9.99
CA LYS A 85 3.13 3.79 -10.89
C LYS A 85 2.58 2.58 -10.14
N HIS A 86 1.29 2.31 -10.34
CA HIS A 86 0.57 1.18 -9.75
C HIS A 86 -0.12 0.34 -10.83
N ASN A 87 0.37 0.40 -12.07
CA ASN A 87 -0.15 -0.43 -13.15
C ASN A 87 0.69 -1.71 -13.25
N PRO A 88 0.14 -2.92 -13.02
CA PRO A 88 0.89 -4.16 -13.14
C PRO A 88 1.49 -4.42 -14.53
N ALA A 89 1.04 -3.73 -15.58
CA ALA A 89 1.63 -3.81 -16.91
C ALA A 89 2.90 -2.94 -17.07
N ASP A 90 3.14 -1.98 -16.18
CA ASP A 90 4.36 -1.15 -16.18
C ASP A 90 5.54 -1.91 -15.58
N SER A 91 6.76 -1.41 -15.82
CA SER A 91 7.97 -1.88 -15.13
C SER A 91 8.64 -0.76 -14.34
N ILE A 92 9.14 -1.10 -13.16
CA ILE A 92 10.01 -0.28 -12.33
C ILE A 92 11.41 -0.90 -12.39
N THR A 93 12.44 -0.06 -12.50
CA THR A 93 13.84 -0.48 -12.53
C THR A 93 14.63 0.26 -11.47
N ALA A 94 15.41 -0.49 -10.69
CA ALA A 94 16.36 0.04 -9.72
C ALA A 94 17.77 -0.44 -10.05
N VAL A 95 18.71 0.48 -10.22
CA VAL A 95 20.11 0.16 -10.45
C VAL A 95 20.87 0.27 -9.13
N ILE A 96 21.53 -0.82 -8.72
CA ILE A 96 22.38 -0.86 -7.54
C ILE A 96 23.83 -0.84 -8.02
N PRO A 97 24.54 0.31 -7.87
CA PRO A 97 25.93 0.44 -8.27
C PRO A 97 26.89 -0.02 -7.16
N GLY A 98 28.17 -0.17 -7.51
CA GLY A 98 29.25 -0.34 -6.53
C GLY A 98 29.24 -1.70 -5.83
N LEU A 99 28.65 -2.72 -6.47
CA LEU A 99 28.69 -4.09 -5.97
C LEU A 99 30.05 -4.72 -6.26
N SER A 100 30.58 -5.48 -5.30
CA SER A 100 31.72 -6.36 -5.55
C SER A 100 31.28 -7.56 -6.39
N GLU A 101 32.22 -8.29 -6.99
CA GLU A 101 31.91 -9.54 -7.68
C GLU A 101 31.56 -10.63 -6.66
N TYR A 102 30.25 -10.81 -6.43
CA TYR A 102 29.73 -11.79 -5.49
C TYR A 102 28.29 -12.19 -5.82
N ILE A 103 27.78 -13.20 -5.12
CA ILE A 103 26.37 -13.61 -5.19
C ILE A 103 25.57 -12.78 -4.20
N TYR A 104 24.58 -12.05 -4.69
CA TYR A 104 23.71 -11.23 -3.86
C TYR A 104 22.28 -11.78 -3.84
N SER A 105 21.64 -11.65 -2.69
CA SER A 105 20.19 -11.80 -2.55
C SER A 105 19.58 -10.43 -2.27
N PHE A 106 18.55 -10.08 -3.03
CA PHE A 106 17.83 -8.81 -2.91
C PHE A 106 16.40 -9.07 -2.45
N THR A 107 15.91 -8.25 -1.52
CA THR A 107 14.51 -8.26 -1.08
C THR A 107 13.88 -6.93 -1.43
N VAL A 108 12.82 -6.95 -2.25
CA VAL A 108 12.01 -5.77 -2.54
C VAL A 108 10.86 -5.73 -1.54
N PHE A 109 10.78 -4.66 -0.76
CA PHE A 109 9.73 -4.43 0.23
C PHE A 109 8.84 -3.26 -0.25
N SER A 110 7.54 -3.48 -0.35
CA SER A 110 6.52 -2.48 -0.71
C SER A 110 6.06 -1.65 0.49
#